data_AF-A0A9D3Z7S5-F1
#
_entry.id   AF-A0A9D3Z7S5-F1
#
_cell.length_a   1.000
_cell.length_b   1.000
_cell.length_c   1.000
_cell.angle_alpha   90.00
_cell.angle_beta   90.00
_cell.angle_gamma   90.00
#
_symmetry.space_group_name_H-M   'P 1'
#
loop_
_entity.id
_entity.type
_entity.pdbx_description
1 polymer ?
#
loop_
_entity_poly.entity_id
_entity_poly.type
_entity_poly.pdbx_seq_one_letter_code
_entity_poly.pdbx_strand_id
1 'polypeptide(L)'
;MKNTLGLEHAENIDIDRAHRVKSRNKTECTIIARFTRFKDCQSIFNKAKTTLNSNLSFSVQQDFSDRVKRLRHKLGERMITEHRFTQEFSTTCTSSTWVQR
;
A
#
# COMPACT_ATOMS: atom_id res chain seq x y z
N MET A 1 9.26 9.28 21.93
CA MET A 1 9.91 8.09 21.33
C MET A 1 10.24 8.39 19.88
N LYS A 2 11.52 8.32 19.48
CA LYS A 2 11.91 8.37 18.05
C LYS A 2 11.68 6.97 17.49
N ASN A 3 10.55 6.75 16.82
CA ASN A 3 10.31 5.50 16.10
C ASN A 3 11.16 5.50 14.84
N THR A 4 12.38 5.00 14.96
CA THR A 4 13.27 4.75 13.83
C THR A 4 12.76 3.53 13.06
N LEU A 5 12.78 3.61 11.72
CA LEU A 5 12.33 2.52 10.84
C LEU A 5 13.24 1.27 10.91
N GLY A 6 14.37 1.33 11.61
CA GLY A 6 15.31 0.22 11.73
C GLY A 6 15.82 -0.26 10.37
N LEU A 7 16.13 0.69 9.48
CA LEU A 7 16.72 0.42 8.18
C LEU A 7 18.23 0.24 8.36
N GLU A 8 18.76 -0.87 7.85
CA GLU A 8 20.21 -1.04 7.70
C GLU A 8 20.72 0.01 6.72
N HIS A 9 21.87 0.59 7.02
CA HIS A 9 22.51 1.61 6.19
C HIS A 9 21.65 2.87 5.95
N ALA A 10 20.85 3.28 6.94
CA ALA A 10 20.02 4.48 6.84
C ALA A 10 20.84 5.75 6.56
N GLU A 11 22.11 5.78 6.95
CA GLU A 11 23.08 6.83 6.65
C GLU A 11 23.37 7.01 5.15
N ASN A 12 23.11 6.01 4.33
CA ASN A 12 23.34 6.03 2.88
C ASN A 12 22.10 6.47 2.07
N ILE A 13 21.01 6.82 2.75
CA ILE A 13 19.76 7.22 2.12
C ILE A 13 19.80 8.72 1.84
N ASP A 14 19.90 9.07 0.56
CA ASP A 14 19.85 10.46 0.11
C ASP A 14 18.44 10.89 -0.29
N ILE A 15 17.99 12.00 0.29
CA ILE A 15 16.73 12.67 -0.04
C ILE A 15 17.06 13.90 -0.88
N ASP A 16 16.74 13.84 -2.17
CA ASP A 16 16.90 14.94 -3.12
C ASP A 16 16.00 16.13 -2.74
N ARG A 17 14.74 15.85 -2.40
CA ARG A 17 13.77 16.90 -2.04
C ARG A 17 12.72 16.38 -1.07
N ALA A 18 12.43 17.13 -0.02
CA ALA A 18 11.27 16.91 0.83
C ALA A 18 10.48 18.20 1.00
N HIS A 19 9.16 18.14 0.84
CA HIS A 19 8.31 19.31 1.06
C HIS A 19 6.91 18.92 1.52
N ARG A 20 6.27 19.86 2.22
CA ARG A 20 4.90 19.72 2.71
C ARG A 20 3.92 20.22 1.66
N VAL A 21 2.93 19.40 1.35
CA VAL A 21 1.76 19.81 0.56
C VAL A 21 0.70 20.31 1.53
N LYS A 22 0.16 21.51 1.25
CA LYS A 22 -0.92 22.07 2.06
C LYS A 22 -2.18 21.21 1.87
N SER A 23 -2.67 20.62 2.96
CA SER A 23 -4.01 20.03 2.99
C SER A 23 -5.05 21.13 3.25
N ARG A 24 -6.28 20.90 2.79
CA ARG A 24 -7.45 21.71 3.18
C ARG A 24 -7.79 21.49 4.66
N ASN A 25 -7.52 20.29 5.18
CA ASN A 25 -7.70 19.99 6.59
C ASN A 25 -6.46 20.44 7.38
N LYS A 26 -6.67 21.27 8.42
CA LYS A 26 -5.59 21.82 9.25
C LYS A 26 -4.87 20.76 10.09
N THR A 27 -5.54 19.64 10.37
CA THR A 27 -4.96 18.54 11.15
C THR A 27 -4.17 17.55 10.27
N GLU A 28 -4.32 17.64 8.95
CA GLU A 28 -3.66 16.74 8.02
C GLU A 28 -2.50 17.41 7.30
N CYS A 29 -1.50 16.59 6.97
CA CYS A 29 -0.31 17.03 6.30
C CYS A 29 0.19 15.90 5.41
N THR A 30 0.37 16.18 4.13
CA THR A 30 1.09 15.28 3.24
C THR A 30 2.51 15.80 3.08
N ILE A 31 3.49 14.94 3.35
CA ILE A 31 4.91 15.21 3.04
C ILE A 31 5.25 14.39 1.80
N ILE A 32 5.74 15.06 0.77
CA ILE A 32 6.28 14.41 -0.43
C ILE A 32 7.80 14.43 -0.31
N ALA A 33 8.39 13.23 -0.31
CA ALA A 33 9.83 13.02 -0.32
C ALA A 33 10.25 12.35 -1.63
N ARG A 34 11.21 12.95 -2.31
CA ARG A 34 11.90 12.40 -3.48
C ARG A 34 13.26 11.92 -3.03
N PHE A 35 13.50 10.63 -3.22
CA PHE A 35 14.77 9.99 -2.96
C PHE A 35 15.64 9.99 -4.22
N THR A 36 16.95 10.09 -4.03
CA THR A 36 17.91 10.06 -5.15
C THR A 36 17.93 8.69 -5.82
N ARG A 37 17.83 7.62 -5.04
CA ARG A 37 17.88 6.23 -5.52
C ARG A 37 16.53 5.55 -5.34
N PHE A 38 16.05 4.91 -6.41
CA PHE A 38 14.77 4.20 -6.40
C PHE A 38 14.75 3.03 -5.40
N LYS A 39 15.86 2.30 -5.26
CA LYS A 39 15.98 1.16 -4.34
C LYS A 39 15.73 1.58 -2.89
N ASP A 40 16.26 2.71 -2.48
CA ASP A 40 16.12 3.23 -1.12
C ASP A 40 14.66 3.58 -0.84
N CYS A 41 13.98 4.24 -1.80
CA CYS A 41 12.56 4.51 -1.72
C CYS A 41 11.73 3.24 -1.52
N GLN A 42 12.05 2.16 -2.24
CA GLN A 42 11.31 0.91 -2.15
C GLN A 42 11.54 0.18 -0.81
N SER A 43 12.78 0.15 -0.32
CA SER A 43 13.12 -0.41 1.00
C SER A 43 12.44 0.34 2.13
N ILE A 44 12.49 1.68 2.11
CA ILE A 44 11.80 2.54 3.09
C ILE A 44 10.31 2.29 3.03
N PHE A 45 9.72 2.26 1.83
CA PHE A 45 8.29 2.05 1.66
C PHE A 45 7.84 0.71 2.26
N ASN A 46 8.56 -0.37 1.97
CA ASN A 46 8.23 -1.70 2.49
C ASN A 46 8.30 -1.73 4.02
N LYS A 47 9.38 -1.18 4.60
CA LYS A 47 9.56 -1.13 6.05
C LYS A 47 8.53 -0.24 6.73
N ALA A 48 8.25 0.93 6.16
CA ALA A 48 7.22 1.84 6.66
C ALA A 48 5.84 1.19 6.62
N LYS A 49 5.51 0.47 5.55
CA LYS A 49 4.24 -0.26 5.44
C LYS A 49 4.11 -1.33 6.52
N THR A 50 5.20 -2.00 6.93
CA THR A 50 5.14 -3.00 8.02
C THR A 50 5.12 -2.35 9.41
N THR A 51 5.87 -1.27 9.61
CA THR A 51 6.10 -0.69 10.95
C THR A 51 5.09 0.39 11.32
N LEU A 52 4.55 1.12 10.34
CA LEU A 52 3.67 2.26 10.55
C LEU A 52 2.19 1.95 10.28
N ASN A 53 1.84 0.95 9.46
CA ASN A 53 0.43 0.62 9.23
C ASN A 53 -0.30 0.13 10.49
N SER A 54 0.42 -0.24 11.55
CA SER A 54 -0.18 -0.52 12.86
C SER A 54 -0.63 0.74 13.60
N ASN A 55 -0.15 1.93 13.21
CA ASN A 55 -0.54 3.22 13.77
C ASN A 55 -1.44 3.99 12.79
N LEU A 56 -2.73 4.11 13.12
CA LEU A 56 -3.74 4.81 12.31
C LEU A 56 -3.46 6.31 12.07
N SER A 57 -2.51 6.90 12.80
CA SER A 57 -2.18 8.32 12.70
C SER A 57 -1.33 8.68 11.47
N PHE A 58 -0.69 7.71 10.81
CA PHE A 58 0.17 7.97 9.66
C PHE A 58 -0.05 6.94 8.55
N SER A 59 -0.14 7.40 7.31
CA SER A 59 -0.17 6.54 6.13
C SER A 59 0.98 6.87 5.20
N VAL A 60 1.64 5.84 4.66
CA VAL A 60 2.71 5.98 3.69
C VAL A 60 2.25 5.36 2.38
N GLN A 61 2.31 6.13 1.31
CA GLN A 61 1.89 5.73 -0.03
C GLN A 61 2.94 6.13 -1.06
N GLN A 62 3.12 5.33 -2.11
CA GLN A 62 3.94 5.72 -3.26
C GLN A 62 3.18 6.78 -4.08
N ASP A 63 3.89 7.85 -4.46
CA ASP A 63 3.31 8.90 -5.29
C ASP A 63 3.32 8.49 -6.77
N PHE A 64 2.28 7.76 -7.17
CA PHE A 64 2.07 7.39 -8.56
C PHE A 64 1.38 8.51 -9.35
N SER A 65 1.64 8.56 -10.65
CA SER A 65 0.83 9.38 -11.56
C SER A 65 -0.64 8.91 -11.59
N ASP A 66 -1.56 9.81 -11.91
CA ASP A 66 -3.00 9.50 -11.96
C ASP A 66 -3.34 8.38 -12.93
N ARG A 67 -2.57 8.24 -14.01
CA ARG A 67 -2.69 7.11 -14.94
C ARG A 67 -2.42 5.78 -14.24
N VAL A 68 -1.33 5.70 -13.49
CA VAL A 68 -0.95 4.48 -12.76
C VAL A 68 -1.93 4.21 -11.62
N LYS A 69 -2.35 5.26 -10.87
CA LYS A 69 -3.38 5.14 -9.82
C LYS A 69 -4.66 4.51 -10.37
N ARG A 70 -5.17 5.02 -11.50
CA ARG A 70 -6.37 4.47 -12.17
C ARG A 70 -6.20 3.02 -12.62
N LEU A 71 -5.05 2.67 -13.20
CA LEU A 71 -4.78 1.29 -13.62
C LEU A 71 -4.77 0.33 -12.44
N ARG A 72 -4.12 0.71 -11.32
CA ARG A 72 -4.09 -0.11 -10.10
C ARG A 72 -5.48 -0.29 -9.49
N HIS A 73 -6.31 0.77 -9.49
CA HIS A 73 -7.69 0.69 -9.04
C HIS A 73 -8.49 -0.32 -9.86
N LYS A 74 -8.47 -0.20 -11.19
CA LYS A 74 -9.17 -1.12 -12.10
C LYS A 74 -8.71 -2.57 -11.94
N LEU A 75 -7.41 -2.78 -11.75
CA LEU A 75 -6.88 -4.13 -11.51
C LEU A 75 -7.38 -4.67 -10.16
N GLY A 76 -7.39 -3.85 -9.11
CA GLY A 76 -7.93 -4.24 -7.81
C GLY A 76 -9.41 -4.62 -7.85
N GLU A 77 -10.23 -3.85 -8.56
CA GLU A 77 -11.65 -4.17 -8.76
C GLU A 77 -11.84 -5.53 -9.44
N ARG A 78 -11.07 -5.79 -10.51
CA ARG A 78 -11.12 -7.09 -11.23
C ARG A 78 -10.73 -8.25 -10.33
N MET A 79 -9.66 -8.12 -9.56
CA MET A 79 -9.22 -9.17 -8.63
C MET A 79 -10.27 -9.48 -7.55
N ILE A 80 -10.96 -8.45 -7.04
CA ILE A 80 -12.05 -8.64 -6.07
C ILE A 80 -13.22 -9.38 -6.72
N THR A 81 -13.61 -8.99 -7.95
CA THR A 81 -14.69 -9.66 -8.68
C THR A 81 -14.35 -11.12 -8.98
N GLU A 82 -13.15 -11.41 -9.46
CA GLU A 82 -12.67 -12.78 -9.69
C GLU A 82 -12.63 -13.60 -8.39
N HIS A 83 -12.18 -13.00 -7.29
CA HIS A 83 -12.13 -13.68 -5.99
C HIS A 83 -13.54 -14.02 -5.47
N ARG A 84 -14.50 -13.09 -5.59
CA ARG A 84 -15.90 -13.34 -5.25
C ARG A 84 -16.52 -14.44 -6.11
N PHE A 85 -16.29 -14.40 -7.42
CA PHE A 85 -16.76 -15.43 -8.34
C PHE A 85 -16.19 -16.81 -7.99
N THR A 86 -14.91 -16.87 -7.63
CA THR A 86 -14.24 -18.11 -7.22
C THR A 86 -14.79 -18.65 -5.88
N GLN A 87 -15.08 -17.77 -4.91
CA GLN A 87 -15.72 -18.15 -3.65
C GLN A 87 -17.14 -18.68 -3.87
N GLU A 88 -17.93 -18.03 -4.71
CA GLU A 88 -19.30 -18.45 -5.02
C GLU A 88 -19.31 -19.84 -5.69
N PHE A 89 -18.42 -20.09 -6.66
CA PHE A 89 -18.26 -21.41 -7.30
C PHE A 89 -17.81 -22.50 -6.31
N SER A 90 -16.86 -22.17 -5.42
CA SER A 90 -16.41 -23.08 -4.36
C SER A 90 -17.54 -23.49 -3.44
N THR A 91 -18.44 -22.56 -3.08
CA THR A 91 -19.58 -22.87 -2.19
C THR A 91 -20.66 -23.71 -2.88
N THR A 92 -20.88 -23.53 -4.19
CA THR A 92 -21.85 -24.32 -4.94
C THR A 92 -21.42 -25.77 -5.17
N CYS A 93 -20.11 -26.05 -5.28
CA CYS A 93 -19.61 -27.41 -5.45
C CYS A 93 -19.59 -28.24 -4.14
N THR A 94 -19.57 -27.61 -2.96
CA THR A 94 -19.63 -28.32 -1.67
C THR A 94 -21.05 -28.68 -1.22
N SER A 95 -22.09 -28.12 -1.84
CA SER A 95 -23.50 -28.41 -1.51
C SER A 95 -24.13 -29.49 -2.37
N SER A 96 -23.39 -30.10 -3.30
CA SER A 96 -23.85 -31.28 -4.05
C SER A 96 -23.61 -32.55 -3.24
N THR A 97 -24.42 -32.77 -2.21
CA THR A 97 -24.53 -34.08 -1.55
C THR A 97 -25.04 -35.08 -2.58
N TRP A 98 -24.19 -36.02 -2.97
CA TRP A 98 -24.59 -37.17 -3.77
C TRP A 98 -25.62 -37.98 -2.97
N VAL A 99 -26.89 -37.91 -3.38
CA VAL A 99 -27.90 -38.89 -2.96
C VAL A 99 -27.60 -40.17 -3.73
N GLN A 100 -26.85 -41.08 -3.13
CA GLN A 100 -26.78 -42.47 -3.60
C GLN A 100 -28.17 -43.10 -3.41
N ARG A 101 -28.77 -43.53 -4.52
CA ARG A 101 -29.91 -44.45 -4.55
C ARG A 101 -29.40 -45.88 -4.74
#